data_AF-A8HUJ8-F1
#
_entry.id   AF-A8HUJ8-F1
#
_cell.length_a   1.000
_cell.length_b   1.000
_cell.length_c   1.000
_cell.angle_alpha   90.00
_cell.angle_beta   90.00
_cell.angle_gamma   90.00
#
_symmetry.space_group_name_H-M   'P 1'
#
loop_
_entity.id
_entity.type
_entity.pdbx_description
1 polymer ?
#
loop_
_entity_poly.entity_id
_entity_poly.type
_entity_poly.pdbx_seq_one_letter_code
_entity_poly.pdbx_strand_id
1 'polypeptide(L)'
;VNDNGLQKPLIKFPPYAGAGFEVGYKQFFGKKKWFGARYYGFFDYAHNRFGVMKNGIPVGESGFIYNSFSFGGTTLTERDSYQGQYYINLFTYGVGLDTLWNFVNKENMVFGFVVGIQLAGDSWATSISKEIANYAKHHSNSSYSPANFQFLWKFGVRTHIAKHNSLELGIKVPTITHQLFSLTNEKGYTLQADVR
;
A
#
# COMPACT_ATOMS: atom_id res chain seq x y z
N VAL A 1 -12.51 12.91 16.98
CA VAL A 1 -13.56 13.96 16.95
C VAL A 1 -12.86 15.28 17.21
N ASN A 2 -13.13 16.35 16.46
CA ASN A 2 -12.63 17.68 16.81
C ASN A 2 -13.48 18.28 17.94
N ASP A 3 -13.07 19.43 18.48
CA ASP A 3 -13.70 20.06 19.65
C ASP A 3 -15.18 20.45 19.44
N ASN A 4 -15.68 20.36 18.20
CA ASN A 4 -17.06 20.64 17.81
C ASN A 4 -17.92 19.37 17.64
N GLY A 5 -17.46 18.20 18.08
CA GLY A 5 -18.22 16.95 17.97
C GLY A 5 -18.23 16.32 16.56
N LEU A 6 -17.53 16.89 15.59
CA LEU A 6 -17.43 16.36 14.22
C LEU A 6 -16.28 15.36 14.10
N GLN A 7 -16.57 14.18 13.55
CA GLN A 7 -15.56 13.16 13.29
C GLN A 7 -14.56 13.67 12.25
N LYS A 8 -13.25 13.45 12.47
CA LYS A 8 -12.22 13.81 11.48
C LYS A 8 -12.48 13.02 10.20
N PRO A 9 -12.66 13.67 9.04
CA PRO A 9 -12.74 12.98 7.77
C PRO A 9 -11.53 12.06 7.58
N LEU A 10 -11.79 10.77 7.39
CA LEU A 10 -10.75 9.77 7.13
C LEU A 10 -11.01 9.13 5.76
N ILE A 11 -9.97 9.10 4.93
CA ILE A 11 -9.96 8.32 3.70
C ILE A 11 -9.50 6.91 4.04
N LYS A 12 -10.32 5.92 3.67
CA LYS A 12 -9.92 4.51 3.71
C LYS A 12 -9.69 3.99 2.30
N PHE A 13 -8.47 3.54 2.03
CA PHE A 13 -8.15 2.89 0.76
C PHE A 13 -8.68 1.45 0.74
N PRO A 14 -9.26 0.99 -0.38
CA PRO A 14 -9.56 -0.42 -0.57
C PRO A 14 -8.27 -1.26 -0.64
N PRO A 15 -8.36 -2.59 -0.69
CA PRO A 15 -7.20 -3.44 -0.98
C PRO A 15 -6.63 -3.15 -2.37
N TYR A 16 -5.33 -2.90 -2.48
CA TYR A 16 -4.64 -2.70 -3.75
C TYR A 16 -4.51 -4.02 -4.50
N ALA A 17 -4.61 -3.97 -5.84
CA ALA A 17 -4.33 -5.11 -6.70
C ALA A 17 -3.19 -4.75 -7.66
N GLY A 18 -2.27 -5.67 -7.90
CA GLY A 18 -1.01 -5.34 -8.54
C GLY A 18 -0.20 -6.53 -9.00
N ALA A 19 0.95 -6.22 -9.58
CA ALA A 19 1.94 -7.19 -10.01
C ALA A 19 3.34 -6.62 -9.77
N GLY A 20 4.29 -7.51 -9.55
CA GLY A 20 5.68 -7.15 -9.30
C GLY A 20 6.62 -8.23 -9.77
N PHE A 21 7.91 -7.93 -9.72
CA PHE A 21 8.96 -8.88 -10.02
C PHE A 21 10.04 -8.84 -8.95
N GLU A 22 10.67 -10.00 -8.74
CA GLU A 22 11.77 -10.18 -7.80
C GLU A 22 12.93 -10.82 -8.57
N VAL A 23 14.13 -10.24 -8.47
CA VAL A 23 15.35 -10.78 -9.09
C VAL A 23 16.41 -10.96 -8.02
N GLY A 24 16.97 -12.16 -7.93
CA GLY A 24 17.94 -12.46 -6.90
C GLY A 24 18.50 -13.87 -7.00
N TYR A 25 19.23 -14.26 -5.96
CA TYR A 25 19.93 -15.52 -5.88
C TYR A 25 19.46 -16.34 -4.69
N LYS A 26 19.31 -17.66 -4.89
CA LYS A 26 18.96 -18.62 -3.84
C LYS A 26 20.17 -19.49 -3.55
N GLN A 27 20.73 -19.38 -2.35
CA GLN A 27 21.81 -20.23 -1.87
C GLN A 27 21.24 -21.31 -0.95
N PHE A 28 21.45 -22.58 -1.27
CA PHE A 28 21.09 -23.69 -0.38
C PHE A 28 22.33 -24.27 0.28
N PHE A 29 22.20 -24.62 1.56
CA PHE A 29 23.28 -25.10 2.39
C PHE A 29 23.15 -26.61 2.66
N GLY A 30 24.30 -27.28 2.70
CA GLY A 30 24.41 -28.71 2.97
C GLY A 30 24.01 -29.61 1.79
N LYS A 31 24.46 -30.86 1.83
CA LYS A 31 24.23 -31.85 0.75
C LYS A 31 22.74 -32.09 0.48
N LYS A 32 21.93 -32.09 1.54
CA LYS A 32 20.48 -32.35 1.48
C LYS A 32 19.63 -31.09 1.23
N LYS A 33 20.22 -29.88 1.21
CA LYS A 33 19.54 -28.61 0.90
C LYS A 33 18.25 -28.35 1.71
N TRP A 34 18.26 -28.65 3.01
CA TRP A 34 17.12 -28.37 3.91
C TRP A 34 16.95 -26.87 4.17
N PHE A 35 18.07 -26.14 4.24
CA PHE A 35 18.09 -24.71 4.55
C PHE A 35 18.72 -23.93 3.42
N GLY A 36 18.23 -22.73 3.18
CA GLY A 36 18.79 -21.80 2.22
C GLY A 36 18.53 -20.35 2.59
N ALA A 37 19.19 -19.45 1.89
CA ALA A 37 18.94 -18.02 1.94
C ALA A 37 18.63 -17.51 0.52
N ARG A 38 17.75 -16.52 0.42
CA ARG A 38 17.49 -15.77 -0.83
C ARG A 38 17.74 -14.30 -0.57
N TYR A 39 18.61 -13.68 -1.36
CA TYR A 39 18.76 -12.23 -1.40
C TYR A 39 18.35 -11.73 -2.77
N TYR A 40 17.58 -10.65 -2.81
CA TYR A 40 16.92 -10.19 -4.03
C TYR A 40 16.62 -8.70 -4.00
N GLY A 41 16.54 -8.10 -5.19
CA GLY A 41 15.87 -6.83 -5.41
C GLY A 41 14.44 -7.09 -5.89
N PHE A 42 13.53 -6.17 -5.58
CA PHE A 42 12.14 -6.27 -6.03
C PHE A 42 11.55 -4.93 -6.41
N PHE A 43 10.51 -5.01 -7.24
CA PHE A 43 9.65 -3.90 -7.60
C PHE A 43 8.22 -4.42 -7.73
N ASP A 44 7.32 -3.84 -6.95
CA ASP A 44 5.89 -4.13 -6.94
C ASP A 44 5.11 -2.88 -7.36
N TYR A 45 4.20 -3.04 -8.30
CA TYR A 45 3.22 -2.02 -8.69
C TYR A 45 1.84 -2.47 -8.27
N ALA A 46 1.09 -1.59 -7.60
CA ALA A 46 -0.29 -1.84 -7.24
C ALA A 46 -1.19 -0.64 -7.55
N HIS A 47 -2.41 -0.92 -7.99
CA HIS A 47 -3.38 0.08 -8.38
C HIS A 47 -4.64 -0.02 -7.52
N ASN A 48 -5.27 1.12 -7.27
CA ASN A 48 -6.58 1.18 -6.64
C ASN A 48 -7.34 2.47 -7.01
N ARG A 49 -8.66 2.46 -6.79
CA ARG A 49 -9.42 3.70 -6.64
C ARG A 49 -8.95 4.46 -5.40
N PHE A 50 -8.96 5.78 -5.51
CA PHE A 50 -8.63 6.70 -4.44
C PHE A 50 -9.69 6.58 -3.33
N GLY A 51 -9.23 6.48 -2.08
CA GLY A 51 -10.02 5.92 -0.99
C GLY A 51 -11.34 6.62 -0.67
N VAL A 52 -12.19 5.91 0.07
CA VAL A 52 -13.59 6.30 0.36
C VAL A 52 -13.64 7.23 1.56
N MET A 53 -14.41 8.32 1.42
CA MET A 53 -14.70 9.27 2.48
C MET A 53 -15.87 8.77 3.33
N LYS A 54 -15.60 8.35 4.56
CA LYS A 54 -16.66 7.84 5.45
C LYS A 54 -17.34 8.91 6.31
N ASN A 55 -16.73 10.09 6.42
CA ASN A 55 -17.20 11.19 7.26
C ASN A 55 -16.80 12.51 6.59
N GLY A 56 -17.75 13.30 6.09
CA GLY A 56 -17.48 14.59 5.45
C GLY A 56 -18.64 15.55 5.65
N ILE A 57 -18.68 16.63 4.86
CA ILE A 57 -19.80 17.55 4.87
C ILE A 57 -20.91 16.92 4.00
N PRO A 58 -22.09 16.62 4.56
CA PRO A 58 -23.20 16.05 3.79
C PRO A 58 -23.67 17.05 2.72
N VAL A 59 -23.78 16.59 1.48
CA VAL A 59 -24.29 17.37 0.35
C VAL A 59 -25.24 16.51 -0.49
N GLY A 60 -26.26 17.12 -1.10
CA GLY A 60 -27.26 16.46 -1.94
C GLY A 60 -28.70 16.92 -1.67
N GLU A 61 -29.62 16.58 -2.58
CA GLU A 61 -31.06 16.74 -2.39
C GLU A 61 -31.65 15.53 -1.64
N SER A 62 -32.84 15.72 -1.05
CA SER A 62 -33.56 14.72 -0.26
C SER A 62 -33.61 13.35 -0.97
N GLY A 63 -32.88 12.37 -0.43
CA GLY A 63 -32.84 10.99 -0.92
C GLY A 63 -31.45 10.45 -1.27
N PHE A 64 -30.46 11.32 -1.55
CA PHE A 64 -29.08 10.91 -1.86
C PHE A 64 -28.06 11.85 -1.20
N ILE A 65 -27.92 11.72 0.12
CA ILE A 65 -26.91 12.47 0.90
C ILE A 65 -25.58 11.72 0.83
N TYR A 66 -24.51 12.40 0.41
CA TYR A 66 -23.15 11.87 0.38
C TYR A 66 -22.16 12.84 1.02
N ASN A 67 -21.03 12.30 1.49
CA ASN A 67 -19.97 13.11 2.10
C ASN A 67 -19.12 13.82 1.04
N SER A 68 -18.73 15.07 1.33
CA SER A 68 -17.77 15.82 0.52
C SER A 68 -16.70 16.52 1.35
N PHE A 69 -15.55 16.78 0.73
CA PHE A 69 -14.47 17.60 1.26
C PHE A 69 -13.87 18.46 0.14
N SER A 70 -13.98 19.78 0.29
CA SER A 70 -13.42 20.75 -0.65
C SER A 70 -12.13 21.35 -0.12
N PHE A 71 -11.14 21.49 -1.01
CA PHE A 71 -9.88 22.19 -0.77
C PHE A 71 -9.42 22.88 -2.06
N GLY A 72 -9.04 24.16 -1.98
CA GLY A 72 -8.74 24.96 -3.17
C GLY A 72 -9.88 24.92 -4.20
N GLY A 73 -9.55 24.65 -5.46
CA GLY A 73 -10.53 24.46 -6.54
C GLY A 73 -11.07 23.03 -6.69
N THR A 74 -10.74 22.11 -5.79
CA THR A 74 -11.06 20.68 -5.90
C THR A 74 -12.06 20.28 -4.83
N THR A 75 -13.10 19.54 -5.21
CA THR A 75 -14.05 18.92 -4.27
C THR A 75 -14.01 17.41 -4.46
N LEU A 76 -13.65 16.71 -3.39
CA LEU A 76 -13.74 15.26 -3.34
C LEU A 76 -15.09 14.88 -2.77
N THR A 77 -15.74 13.92 -3.41
CA THR A 77 -16.98 13.35 -2.93
C THR A 77 -16.83 11.85 -2.72
N GLU A 78 -17.56 11.33 -1.75
CA GLU A 78 -17.69 9.91 -1.50
C GLU A 78 -18.20 9.17 -2.75
N ARG A 79 -19.15 9.77 -3.48
CA ARG A 79 -19.69 9.24 -4.73
C ARG A 79 -18.60 9.06 -5.79
N ASP A 80 -17.80 10.08 -6.05
CA ASP A 80 -16.79 10.05 -7.11
C ASP A 80 -15.65 9.08 -6.75
N SER A 81 -15.33 8.93 -5.46
CA SER A 81 -14.45 7.85 -4.97
C SER A 81 -15.04 6.46 -5.24
N TYR A 82 -16.33 6.23 -4.94
CA TYR A 82 -16.98 4.94 -5.20
C TYR A 82 -17.02 4.59 -6.68
N GLN A 83 -17.27 5.57 -7.55
CA GLN A 83 -17.28 5.43 -9.01
C GLN A 83 -15.86 5.26 -9.61
N GLY A 84 -14.81 5.36 -8.79
CA GLY A 84 -13.43 5.19 -9.26
C GLY A 84 -12.91 6.34 -10.11
N GLN A 85 -13.55 7.52 -10.04
CA GLN A 85 -13.15 8.71 -10.79
C GLN A 85 -11.74 9.18 -10.42
N TYR A 86 -11.36 8.97 -9.15
CA TYR A 86 -10.02 9.20 -8.65
C TYR A 86 -9.32 7.86 -8.40
N TYR A 87 -8.03 7.79 -8.73
CA TYR A 87 -7.20 6.60 -8.51
C TYR A 87 -5.89 6.92 -7.77
N ILE A 88 -5.30 5.88 -7.18
CA ILE A 88 -4.02 5.86 -6.51
C ILE A 88 -3.20 4.64 -6.96
N ASN A 89 -1.94 4.89 -7.28
CA ASN A 89 -0.94 3.89 -7.57
C ASN A 89 0.04 3.82 -6.41
N LEU A 90 0.49 2.62 -6.06
CA LEU A 90 1.55 2.34 -5.11
C LEU A 90 2.69 1.65 -5.85
N PHE A 91 3.89 2.18 -5.72
CA PHE A 91 5.13 1.58 -6.16
C PHE A 91 5.97 1.24 -4.94
N THR A 92 6.26 -0.04 -4.73
CA THR A 92 7.05 -0.53 -3.61
C THR A 92 8.29 -1.19 -4.17
N TYR A 93 9.46 -0.67 -3.82
CA TYR A 93 10.73 -1.15 -4.39
C TYR A 93 11.81 -1.22 -3.31
N GLY A 94 12.72 -2.16 -3.46
CA GLY A 94 13.79 -2.31 -2.49
C GLY A 94 14.53 -3.63 -2.57
N VAL A 95 15.04 -4.05 -1.43
CA VAL A 95 15.83 -5.27 -1.28
C VAL A 95 15.28 -6.15 -0.17
N GLY A 96 15.40 -7.45 -0.36
CA GLY A 96 14.89 -8.45 0.57
C GLY A 96 15.92 -9.54 0.88
N LEU A 97 15.76 -10.10 2.07
CA LEU A 97 16.48 -11.28 2.54
C LEU A 97 15.48 -12.27 3.12
N ASP A 98 15.46 -13.47 2.55
CA ASP A 98 14.63 -14.57 3.03
C ASP A 98 15.49 -15.74 3.49
N THR A 99 14.96 -16.43 4.49
CA THR A 99 15.35 -17.78 4.86
C THR A 99 14.40 -18.78 4.21
N LEU A 100 14.96 -19.83 3.63
CA LEU A 100 14.26 -20.86 2.88
C LEU A 100 14.38 -22.18 3.64
N TRP A 101 13.26 -22.81 3.94
CA TRP A 101 13.20 -24.01 4.76
C TRP A 101 12.43 -25.08 4.00
N ASN A 102 13.13 -26.07 3.45
CA ASN A 102 12.52 -27.18 2.74
C ASN A 102 12.21 -28.29 3.75
N PHE A 103 10.98 -28.80 3.78
CA PHE A 103 10.60 -29.97 4.59
C PHE A 103 10.32 -31.22 3.74
N VAL A 104 10.07 -31.04 2.45
CA VAL A 104 10.11 -32.12 1.45
C VAL A 104 11.12 -31.73 0.38
N ASN A 105 12.05 -32.62 0.06
CA ASN A 105 13.03 -32.43 -1.00
C ASN A 105 13.25 -33.74 -1.78
N LYS A 106 12.45 -33.95 -2.84
CA LYS A 106 12.56 -35.07 -3.79
C LYS A 106 12.87 -34.51 -5.19
N GLU A 107 13.37 -35.37 -6.08
CA GLU A 107 13.84 -34.95 -7.43
C GLU A 107 12.83 -34.13 -8.25
N ASN A 108 11.53 -34.40 -8.10
CA ASN A 108 10.46 -33.71 -8.84
C ASN A 108 9.56 -32.83 -7.94
N MET A 109 9.83 -32.77 -6.64
CA MET A 109 8.91 -32.11 -5.70
C MET A 109 9.65 -31.60 -4.48
N VAL A 110 9.61 -30.28 -4.31
CA VAL A 110 10.10 -29.59 -3.12
C VAL A 110 8.94 -28.88 -2.48
N PHE A 111 8.76 -29.03 -1.18
CA PHE A 111 7.88 -28.17 -0.39
C PHE A 111 8.69 -27.50 0.72
N GLY A 112 8.45 -26.21 0.90
CA GLY A 112 9.11 -25.43 1.92
C GLY A 112 8.33 -24.21 2.33
N PHE A 113 8.80 -23.55 3.39
CA PHE A 113 8.35 -22.24 3.78
C PHE A 113 9.45 -21.20 3.61
N VAL A 114 9.02 -19.95 3.51
CA VAL A 114 9.84 -18.75 3.34
C VAL A 114 9.50 -17.81 4.48
N VAL A 115 10.53 -17.34 5.20
CA VAL A 115 10.42 -16.25 6.15
C VAL A 115 11.48 -15.23 5.81
N GLY A 116 11.07 -13.98 5.59
CA GLY A 116 11.98 -12.95 5.15
C GLY A 116 11.62 -11.56 5.62
N ILE A 117 12.57 -10.67 5.41
CA ILE A 117 12.49 -9.25 5.69
C ILE A 117 12.79 -8.48 4.41
N GLN A 118 12.13 -7.34 4.24
CA GLN A 118 12.35 -6.43 3.11
C GLN A 118 12.50 -5.01 3.63
N LEU A 119 13.48 -4.29 3.09
CA LEU A 119 13.65 -2.86 3.25
C LEU A 119 13.21 -2.20 1.95
N ALA A 120 12.21 -1.33 2.02
CA ALA A 120 11.54 -0.80 0.84
C ALA A 120 11.35 0.72 0.91
N GLY A 121 11.28 1.34 -0.27
CA GLY A 121 10.64 2.62 -0.47
C GLY A 121 9.26 2.40 -1.06
N ASP A 122 8.25 3.01 -0.44
CA ASP A 122 6.90 3.11 -0.98
C ASP A 122 6.71 4.50 -1.58
N SER A 123 6.14 4.57 -2.77
CA SER A 123 5.81 5.82 -3.46
C SER A 123 4.37 5.76 -3.98
N TRP A 124 3.59 6.77 -3.66
CA TRP A 124 2.19 6.90 -4.05
C TRP A 124 2.03 7.97 -5.13
N ALA A 125 1.35 7.62 -6.21
CA ALA A 125 0.98 8.55 -7.27
C ALA A 125 -0.53 8.51 -7.49
N THR A 126 -1.19 9.65 -7.31
CA THR A 126 -2.65 9.76 -7.37
C THR A 126 -3.06 10.67 -8.52
N SER A 127 -4.26 10.45 -9.05
CA SER A 127 -4.87 11.32 -10.07
C SER A 127 -4.95 12.80 -9.66
N ILE A 128 -4.94 13.09 -8.35
CA ILE A 128 -5.07 14.44 -7.78
C ILE A 128 -3.82 14.90 -7.01
N SER A 129 -2.67 14.27 -7.28
CA SER A 129 -1.43 14.55 -6.54
C SER A 129 -0.96 16.01 -6.70
N LYS A 130 -1.23 16.64 -7.84
CA LYS A 130 -0.83 18.03 -8.10
C LYS A 130 -1.67 19.01 -7.26
N GLU A 131 -2.96 18.76 -7.19
CA GLU A 131 -3.94 19.52 -6.43
C GLU A 131 -3.62 19.46 -4.94
N ILE A 132 -3.38 18.26 -4.40
CA ILE A 132 -2.98 18.07 -3.00
C ILE A 132 -1.65 18.79 -2.72
N ALA A 133 -0.63 18.57 -3.57
CA ALA A 133 0.69 19.19 -3.37
C ALA A 133 0.65 20.71 -3.42
N ASN A 134 -0.08 21.28 -4.38
CA ASN A 134 -0.23 22.73 -4.51
C ASN A 134 -0.99 23.31 -3.32
N TYR A 135 -2.04 22.64 -2.86
CA TYR A 135 -2.81 23.08 -1.70
C TYR A 135 -1.95 23.07 -0.42
N ALA A 136 -1.27 21.95 -0.15
CA ALA A 136 -0.43 21.78 1.03
C ALA A 136 0.74 22.78 1.08
N LYS A 137 1.33 23.14 -0.07
CA LYS A 137 2.40 24.15 -0.14
C LYS A 137 1.95 25.56 0.28
N HIS A 138 0.68 25.90 0.09
CA HIS A 138 0.13 27.23 0.38
C HIS A 138 -0.66 27.29 1.69
N HIS A 139 -0.78 26.17 2.42
CA HIS A 139 -1.53 26.08 3.67
C HIS A 139 -0.68 25.40 4.74
N SER A 140 -0.16 26.16 5.70
CA SER A 140 0.77 25.68 6.74
C SER A 140 0.23 24.54 7.62
N ASN A 141 -1.09 24.44 7.75
CA ASN A 141 -1.78 23.37 8.50
C ASN A 141 -2.09 22.14 7.64
N SER A 142 -1.49 22.04 6.45
CA SER A 142 -1.65 20.94 5.50
C SER A 142 -0.30 20.34 5.13
N SER A 143 -0.27 19.02 4.91
CA SER A 143 0.93 18.26 4.59
C SER A 143 0.66 17.25 3.47
N TYR A 144 1.69 16.97 2.69
CA TYR A 144 1.67 15.95 1.63
C TYR A 144 3.02 15.23 1.59
N SER A 145 3.00 13.91 1.75
CA SER A 145 4.20 13.07 1.75
C SER A 145 3.96 11.83 0.87
N PRO A 146 4.25 11.91 -0.44
CA PRO A 146 3.96 10.84 -1.39
C PRO A 146 4.96 9.69 -1.36
N ALA A 147 5.95 9.70 -0.48
CA ALA A 147 6.95 8.65 -0.37
C ALA A 147 7.28 8.35 1.09
N ASN A 148 7.55 7.08 1.37
CA ASN A 148 7.92 6.63 2.71
C ASN A 148 8.91 5.48 2.67
N PHE A 149 9.68 5.33 3.74
CA PHE A 149 10.45 4.11 4.00
C PHE A 149 9.57 3.06 4.68
N GLN A 150 9.70 1.81 4.26
CA GLN A 150 8.91 0.70 4.77
C GLN A 150 9.79 -0.49 5.14
N PHE A 151 9.42 -1.14 6.24
CA PHE A 151 9.95 -2.43 6.63
C PHE A 151 8.82 -3.47 6.49
N LEU A 152 9.08 -4.57 5.77
CA LEU A 152 8.08 -5.61 5.55
C LEU A 152 8.57 -6.97 6.02
N TRP A 153 7.68 -7.69 6.68
CA TRP A 153 7.83 -9.13 6.86
C TRP A 153 7.24 -9.87 5.67
N LYS A 154 7.89 -10.95 5.24
CA LYS A 154 7.39 -11.87 4.21
C LYS A 154 7.27 -13.27 4.79
N PHE A 155 6.09 -13.86 4.64
CA PHE A 155 5.83 -15.25 5.02
C PHE A 155 5.21 -15.96 3.83
N GLY A 156 5.68 -17.15 3.50
CA GLY A 156 5.11 -17.88 2.38
C GLY A 156 5.39 -19.37 2.42
N VAL A 157 4.65 -20.09 1.60
CA VAL A 157 4.87 -21.49 1.26
C VAL A 157 5.34 -21.56 -0.19
N ARG A 158 6.24 -22.49 -0.48
CA ARG A 158 6.81 -22.66 -1.81
C ARG A 158 6.77 -24.12 -2.24
N THR A 159 6.54 -24.31 -3.54
CA THR A 159 6.59 -25.61 -4.20
C THR A 159 7.30 -25.55 -5.54
N HIS A 160 7.75 -26.68 -6.07
CA HIS A 160 8.25 -26.81 -7.45
C HIS A 160 7.15 -27.41 -8.33
N ILE A 161 6.83 -26.75 -9.44
CA ILE A 161 5.83 -27.22 -10.42
C ILE A 161 6.52 -27.84 -11.66
N ALA A 162 7.82 -27.59 -11.84
CA ALA A 162 8.69 -28.26 -12.81
C ALA A 162 10.15 -28.21 -12.35
N LYS A 163 11.07 -28.92 -13.02
CA LYS A 163 12.52 -28.94 -12.66
C LYS A 163 13.15 -27.54 -12.53
N HIS A 164 12.61 -26.53 -13.23
CA HIS A 164 13.16 -25.17 -13.25
C HIS A 164 12.25 -24.11 -12.63
N ASN A 165 10.97 -24.43 -12.38
CA ASN A 165 9.97 -23.44 -11.96
C ASN A 165 9.46 -23.73 -10.55
N SER A 166 9.51 -22.72 -9.70
CA SER A 166 8.93 -22.74 -8.37
C SER A 166 7.73 -21.80 -8.28
N LEU A 167 6.65 -22.26 -7.66
CA LEU A 167 5.53 -21.42 -7.23
C LEU A 167 5.72 -21.06 -5.76
N GLU A 168 5.43 -19.82 -5.40
CA GLU A 168 5.42 -19.32 -4.03
C GLU A 168 4.11 -18.59 -3.79
N LEU A 169 3.45 -18.91 -2.68
CA LEU A 169 2.27 -18.20 -2.19
C LEU A 169 2.64 -17.62 -0.84
N GLY A 170 2.45 -16.32 -0.67
CA GLY A 170 2.86 -15.66 0.57
C GLY A 170 2.13 -14.36 0.82
N ILE A 171 2.34 -13.86 2.02
CA ILE A 171 1.85 -12.58 2.52
C ILE A 171 3.06 -11.68 2.81
N LYS A 172 2.92 -10.40 2.47
CA LYS A 172 3.82 -9.33 2.92
C LYS A 172 3.07 -8.51 3.97
N VAL A 173 3.70 -8.30 5.13
CA VAL A 173 3.11 -7.54 6.25
C VAL A 173 3.94 -6.26 6.45
N PRO A 174 3.41 -5.09 6.05
CA PRO A 174 4.05 -3.80 6.32
C PRO A 174 3.96 -3.43 7.80
N THR A 175 5.04 -2.88 8.36
CA THR A 175 5.12 -2.54 9.79
C THR A 175 4.94 -1.05 10.06
N ILE A 176 5.21 -0.18 9.09
CA ILE A 176 5.15 1.27 9.24
C ILE A 176 3.84 1.79 8.63
N THR A 177 3.09 2.54 9.43
CA THR A 177 1.93 3.32 8.96
C THR A 177 2.42 4.71 8.57
N HIS A 178 1.97 5.20 7.42
CA HIS A 178 2.41 6.47 6.86
C HIS A 178 1.22 7.38 6.57
N GLN A 179 1.37 8.67 6.85
CA GLN A 179 0.37 9.66 6.49
C GLN A 179 0.69 10.21 5.10
N LEU A 180 -0.09 9.82 4.10
CA LEU A 180 0.08 10.27 2.72
C LEU A 180 -0.22 11.78 2.60
N PHE A 181 -1.29 12.24 3.25
CA PHE A 181 -1.61 13.66 3.38
C PHE A 181 -2.51 13.97 4.57
N SER A 182 -2.45 15.22 4.99
CA SER A 182 -3.42 15.85 5.90
C SER A 182 -3.77 17.21 5.31
N LEU A 183 -5.03 17.44 4.95
CA LEU A 183 -5.50 18.69 4.37
C LEU A 183 -6.47 19.37 5.32
N THR A 184 -6.21 20.60 5.72
CA THR A 184 -7.12 21.41 6.54
C THR A 184 -7.75 22.47 5.67
N ASN A 185 -9.08 22.45 5.53
CA ASN A 185 -9.81 23.41 4.71
C ASN A 185 -10.09 24.74 5.44
N GLU A 186 -10.63 25.72 4.70
CA GLU A 186 -10.96 27.06 5.22
C GLU A 186 -11.96 27.04 6.40
N LYS A 187 -12.78 25.99 6.49
CA LYS A 187 -13.74 25.79 7.58
C LYS A 187 -13.11 25.12 8.82
N GLY A 188 -11.80 24.84 8.80
CA GLY A 188 -11.08 24.20 9.90
C GLY A 188 -11.24 22.68 9.98
N TYR A 189 -11.82 22.03 8.97
CA TYR A 189 -11.92 20.57 8.92
C TYR A 189 -10.66 19.95 8.32
N THR A 190 -10.12 18.92 8.98
CA THR A 190 -8.92 18.22 8.52
C THR A 190 -9.26 16.84 7.96
N LEU A 191 -8.98 16.61 6.68
CA LEU A 191 -9.05 15.33 5.99
C LEU A 191 -7.69 14.64 6.02
N GLN A 192 -7.66 13.40 6.51
CA GLN A 192 -6.43 12.61 6.60
C GLN A 192 -6.53 11.32 5.80
N ALA A 193 -5.41 10.95 5.18
CA ALA A 193 -5.24 9.70 4.46
C ALA A 193 -4.01 8.97 4.98
N ASP A 194 -4.26 8.00 5.85
CA ASP A 194 -3.22 7.11 6.39
C ASP A 194 -3.19 5.82 5.56
N VAL A 195 -1.99 5.43 5.15
CA VAL A 195 -1.71 4.23 4.36
C VAL A 195 -0.80 3.30 5.14
N ARG A 196 -1.00 2.01 4.94
CA ARG A 196 -0.18 0.95 5.53
C ARG A 196 0.15 -0.06 4.44
#